data_AF-A0A3A8VXH7-F1
#
_entry.id   AF-A0A3A8VXH7-F1
#
_cell.length_a   1.000
_cell.length_b   1.000
_cell.length_c   1.000
_cell.angle_alpha   90.00
_cell.angle_beta   90.00
_cell.angle_gamma   90.00
#
_symmetry.space_group_name_H-M   'P 1'
#
loop_
_entity.id
_entity.type
_entity.pdbx_description
1 polymer ?
#
loop_
_entity_poly.entity_id
_entity_poly.type
_entity_poly.pdbx_seq_one_letter_code
_entity_poly.pdbx_strand_id
1 'polypeptide(L)'
;MARTVGIGYQSYQELIENNIFYIDKTLFIKEWWENFDKVTLITRPRRFGKTLNMSMIEHFFSFDYADRKDLFEGMKLWEDAKYHSMQGNFPVISLSFAGVKETKDFGEMRKMICRLIYEQYNKYNFLLKAEGLMEEKEKELFYAVSWEMPDHIAAMSLNMLSRLL
;
A
#
# COMPACT_ATOMS: atom_id res chain seq x y z
N MET A 1 -21.86 -9.66 22.43
CA MET A 1 -22.47 -8.32 22.32
C MET A 1 -22.51 -7.95 20.85
N ALA A 2 -23.59 -7.35 20.33
CA ALA A 2 -23.62 -6.93 18.92
C ALA A 2 -22.60 -5.81 18.68
N ARG A 3 -21.83 -5.89 17.60
CA ARG A 3 -20.86 -4.87 17.20
C ARG A 3 -21.53 -3.77 16.37
N THR A 4 -21.09 -2.53 16.50
CA THR A 4 -21.61 -1.40 15.72
C THR A 4 -21.25 -1.55 14.25
N VAL A 5 -22.21 -1.35 13.35
CA VAL A 5 -21.94 -1.30 11.90
C VAL A 5 -21.47 0.11 11.53
N GLY A 6 -20.18 0.24 11.24
CA GLY A 6 -19.57 1.48 10.76
C GLY A 6 -19.76 1.67 9.26
N ILE A 7 -20.05 2.90 8.82
CA ILE A 7 -20.22 3.25 7.40
C ILE A 7 -19.11 4.20 6.97
N GLY A 8 -18.45 3.92 5.85
CA GLY A 8 -17.47 4.82 5.23
C GLY A 8 -16.01 4.58 5.64
N TYR A 9 -15.75 3.63 6.53
CA TYR A 9 -14.40 3.23 6.93
C TYR A 9 -13.61 2.68 5.73
N GLN A 10 -12.37 3.16 5.59
CA GLN A 10 -11.43 2.75 4.55
C GLN A 10 -10.16 2.09 5.10
N SER A 11 -9.91 2.24 6.41
CA SER A 11 -8.79 1.62 7.11
C SER A 11 -9.21 0.28 7.73
N TYR A 12 -8.47 -0.77 7.43
CA TYR A 12 -8.67 -2.08 8.05
C TYR A 12 -8.33 -2.04 9.54
N GLN A 13 -7.17 -1.48 9.88
CA GLN A 13 -6.73 -1.31 11.27
C GLN A 13 -7.78 -0.59 12.13
N GLU A 14 -8.33 0.51 11.63
CA GLU A 14 -9.32 1.30 12.38
C GLU A 14 -10.57 0.48 12.74
N LEU A 15 -11.02 -0.40 11.84
CA LEU A 15 -12.18 -1.26 12.12
C LEU A 15 -11.88 -2.28 13.23
N ILE A 16 -10.70 -2.90 13.18
CA ILE A 16 -10.31 -3.94 14.13
C ILE A 16 -10.05 -3.34 15.52
N GLU A 17 -9.24 -2.29 15.60
CA GLU A 17 -8.88 -1.62 16.87
C GLU A 17 -10.10 -1.04 17.59
N ASN A 18 -11.05 -0.46 16.85
CA ASN A 18 -12.28 0.09 17.43
C ASN A 18 -13.38 -0.96 17.63
N ASN A 19 -13.10 -2.26 17.39
CA ASN A 19 -14.06 -3.36 17.53
C ASN A 19 -15.38 -3.11 16.76
N ILE A 20 -15.27 -2.48 15.58
CA ILE A 20 -16.38 -2.21 14.68
C ILE A 20 -16.75 -3.51 13.94
N PHE A 21 -18.02 -3.68 13.59
CA PHE A 21 -18.46 -4.84 12.82
C PHE A 21 -17.72 -4.91 11.48
N TYR A 22 -17.01 -6.02 11.26
CA TYR A 22 -16.28 -6.32 10.04
C TYR A 22 -16.67 -7.73 9.57
N ILE A 23 -16.95 -7.86 8.27
CA ILE A 23 -17.13 -9.17 7.63
C ILE A 23 -15.74 -9.66 7.24
N ASP A 24 -15.28 -10.71 7.89
CA ASP A 24 -13.96 -11.29 7.63
C ASP A 24 -13.82 -11.77 6.18
N LYS A 25 -12.92 -11.09 5.45
CA LYS A 25 -12.51 -11.40 4.08
C LYS A 25 -11.01 -11.73 3.98
N THR A 26 -10.35 -12.03 5.10
CA THR A 26 -8.90 -12.27 5.14
C THR A 26 -8.46 -13.46 4.28
N LEU A 27 -9.32 -14.45 4.06
CA LEU A 27 -9.05 -15.56 3.12
C LEU A 27 -8.79 -15.10 1.68
N PHE A 28 -9.21 -13.89 1.29
CA PHE A 28 -8.84 -13.31 0.00
C PHE A 28 -7.32 -13.20 -0.18
N ILE A 29 -6.57 -12.94 0.90
CA ILE A 29 -5.09 -12.90 0.85
C ILE A 29 -4.53 -14.25 0.42
N LYS A 30 -5.06 -15.34 1.00
CA LYS A 30 -4.68 -16.71 0.65
C LYS A 30 -5.03 -17.04 -0.79
N GLU A 31 -6.28 -16.80 -1.20
CA GLU A 31 -6.73 -17.03 -2.57
C GLU A 31 -5.85 -16.26 -3.57
N TRP A 32 -5.61 -14.97 -3.31
CA TRP A 32 -4.79 -14.13 -4.17
C TRP A 32 -3.34 -14.61 -4.24
N TRP A 33 -2.72 -14.90 -3.11
CA TRP A 33 -1.32 -15.33 -3.05
C TRP A 33 -1.09 -16.67 -3.73
N GLU A 34 -2.03 -17.61 -3.60
CA GLU A 34 -1.92 -18.96 -4.15
C GLU A 34 -2.35 -19.07 -5.62
N ASN A 35 -2.99 -18.04 -6.18
CA ASN A 35 -3.35 -18.02 -7.60
C ASN A 35 -2.15 -17.78 -8.53
N PHE A 36 -1.00 -17.31 -8.01
CA PHE A 36 0.21 -17.01 -8.79
C PHE A 36 -0.03 -16.06 -9.97
N ASP A 37 -1.02 -15.16 -9.85
CA ASP A 37 -1.30 -14.14 -10.85
C ASP A 37 -0.12 -13.17 -10.98
N LYS A 38 0.29 -12.86 -12.20
CA LYS A 38 1.27 -11.77 -12.45
C LYS A 38 0.68 -10.39 -12.19
N VAL A 39 -0.61 -10.22 -12.48
CA VAL A 39 -1.35 -8.97 -12.32
C VAL A 39 -2.77 -9.33 -11.91
N THR A 40 -3.25 -8.73 -10.82
CA THR A 40 -4.62 -8.93 -10.33
C THR A 40 -5.41 -7.63 -10.45
N LEU A 41 -6.57 -7.70 -11.11
CA LEU A 41 -7.47 -6.55 -11.31
C LEU A 41 -8.76 -6.75 -10.52
N ILE A 42 -8.97 -5.94 -9.48
CA ILE A 42 -10.19 -5.98 -8.66
C ILE A 42 -11.24 -5.01 -9.24
N THR A 43 -12.14 -5.52 -10.09
CA THR A 43 -13.21 -4.73 -10.72
C THR A 43 -14.50 -4.68 -9.87
N ARG A 44 -15.55 -4.01 -10.38
CA ARG A 44 -16.92 -3.80 -9.83
C ARG A 44 -17.56 -4.98 -9.06
N PRO A 45 -18.60 -4.74 -8.20
CA PRO A 45 -19.45 -3.54 -8.08
C PRO A 45 -19.07 -2.54 -6.97
N ARG A 46 -19.75 -1.38 -6.95
CA ARG A 46 -19.53 -0.25 -6.02
C ARG A 46 -19.92 -0.64 -4.58
N ARG A 47 -19.30 -0.01 -3.56
CA ARG A 47 -19.55 -0.25 -2.12
C ARG A 47 -19.26 -1.67 -1.62
N PHE A 48 -18.48 -2.45 -2.36
CA PHE A 48 -18.10 -3.82 -1.98
C PHE A 48 -16.89 -3.92 -1.04
N GLY A 49 -16.41 -2.78 -0.51
CA GLY A 49 -15.27 -2.73 0.40
C GLY A 49 -13.90 -2.90 -0.29
N LYS A 50 -13.76 -2.55 -1.56
CA LYS A 50 -12.48 -2.71 -2.29
C LYS A 50 -11.33 -1.93 -1.64
N THR A 51 -11.55 -0.65 -1.33
CA THR A 51 -10.55 0.19 -0.64
C THR A 51 -10.18 -0.41 0.71
N LEU A 52 -11.17 -0.87 1.47
CA LEU A 52 -10.94 -1.53 2.75
C LEU A 52 -10.14 -2.83 2.59
N ASN A 53 -10.42 -3.63 1.55
CA ASN A 53 -9.66 -4.84 1.24
C ASN A 53 -8.23 -4.51 0.81
N MET A 54 -8.02 -3.46 0.01
CA MET A 54 -6.66 -3.00 -0.34
C MET A 54 -5.89 -2.56 0.92
N SER A 55 -6.56 -1.86 1.84
CA SER A 55 -6.01 -1.53 3.15
C SER A 55 -5.65 -2.81 3.91
N MET A 56 -6.54 -3.79 4.01
CA MET A 56 -6.25 -5.08 4.67
C MET A 56 -5.03 -5.79 4.09
N ILE A 57 -4.86 -5.80 2.75
CA ILE A 57 -3.70 -6.39 2.07
C ILE A 57 -2.42 -5.63 2.46
N GLU A 58 -2.46 -4.30 2.41
CA GLU A 58 -1.32 -3.47 2.82
C GLU A 58 -0.91 -3.73 4.29
N HIS A 59 -1.88 -3.81 5.20
CA HIS A 59 -1.62 -4.12 6.61
C HIS A 59 -1.11 -5.55 6.83
N PHE A 60 -1.48 -6.47 5.94
CA PHE A 60 -1.01 -7.85 6.02
C PHE A 60 0.44 -7.94 5.55
N PHE A 61 0.81 -7.32 4.43
CA PHE A 61 2.13 -7.53 3.83
C PHE A 61 3.20 -6.52 4.27
N SER A 62 2.86 -5.24 4.46
CA SER A 62 3.87 -4.17 4.58
C SER A 62 4.68 -4.24 5.87
N PHE A 63 6.00 -4.02 5.78
CA PHE A 63 6.90 -3.89 6.94
C PHE A 63 6.48 -2.78 7.92
N ASP A 64 5.69 -1.79 7.48
CA ASP A 64 5.12 -0.77 8.39
C ASP A 64 4.24 -1.40 9.48
N TYR A 65 3.80 -2.65 9.27
CA TYR A 65 2.92 -3.41 10.14
C TYR A 65 3.60 -4.71 10.65
N ALA A 66 4.93 -4.80 10.66
CA ALA A 66 5.69 -5.99 11.12
C ALA A 66 5.28 -6.50 12.51
N ASP A 67 4.95 -5.58 13.43
CA ASP A 67 4.54 -5.92 14.80
C ASP A 67 3.02 -5.94 14.99
N ARG A 68 2.25 -6.01 13.90
CA ARG A 68 0.78 -5.86 13.91
C ARG A 68 0.01 -7.15 13.64
N LYS A 69 0.51 -8.26 14.17
CA LYS A 69 -0.16 -9.57 14.12
C LYS A 69 -1.54 -9.54 14.78
N ASP A 70 -1.71 -8.69 15.79
CA ASP A 70 -2.97 -8.42 16.48
C ASP A 70 -4.13 -8.07 15.52
N LEU A 71 -3.83 -7.48 14.36
CA LEU A 71 -4.82 -7.13 13.35
C LEU A 71 -5.44 -8.35 12.65
N PHE A 72 -4.78 -9.51 12.71
CA PHE A 72 -5.20 -10.73 12.02
C PHE A 72 -5.49 -11.87 12.98
N GLU A 73 -5.06 -11.79 14.24
CA GLU A 73 -5.42 -12.76 15.27
C GLU A 73 -6.94 -12.94 15.37
N GLY A 74 -7.38 -14.20 15.31
CA GLY A 74 -8.80 -14.57 15.32
C GLY A 74 -9.54 -14.38 14.00
N MET A 75 -8.86 -13.94 12.92
CA MET A 75 -9.40 -13.97 11.56
C MET A 75 -9.14 -15.33 10.91
N LYS A 76 -9.98 -15.73 9.95
CA LYS A 76 -9.91 -17.03 9.27
C LYS A 76 -8.55 -17.33 8.63
N LEU A 77 -7.90 -16.32 8.04
CA LEU A 77 -6.56 -16.48 7.46
C LEU A 77 -5.53 -16.94 8.52
N TRP A 78 -5.67 -16.44 9.75
CA TRP A 78 -4.71 -16.67 10.83
C TRP A 78 -4.76 -18.10 11.40
N GLU A 79 -5.78 -18.88 11.04
CA GLU A 79 -5.82 -20.32 11.34
C GLU A 79 -4.76 -21.11 10.56
N ASP A 80 -4.25 -20.56 9.45
CA ASP A 80 -3.20 -21.17 8.63
C ASP A 80 -1.82 -20.59 8.96
N ALA A 81 -1.01 -21.36 9.70
CA ALA A 81 0.30 -20.95 10.19
C ALA A 81 1.30 -20.55 9.09
N LYS A 82 1.08 -20.98 7.84
CA LYS A 82 1.88 -20.56 6.67
C LYS A 82 1.89 -19.03 6.52
N TYR A 83 0.79 -18.38 6.87
CA TYR A 83 0.59 -16.95 6.68
C TYR A 83 1.17 -16.11 7.83
N HIS A 84 1.54 -16.70 8.97
CA HIS A 84 2.09 -15.97 10.12
C HIS A 84 3.46 -15.37 9.81
N SER A 85 4.30 -16.11 9.09
CA SER A 85 5.64 -15.64 8.69
C SER A 85 5.60 -14.62 7.55
N MET A 86 4.46 -14.46 6.89
CA MET A 86 4.29 -13.50 5.80
C MET A 86 3.83 -12.14 6.30
N GLN A 87 3.18 -12.10 7.46
CA GLN A 87 2.61 -10.86 7.97
C GLN A 87 3.71 -9.85 8.27
N GLY A 88 3.59 -8.68 7.66
CA GLY A 88 4.46 -7.52 7.82
C GLY A 88 5.90 -7.73 7.39
N ASN A 89 6.16 -8.63 6.43
CA ASN A 89 7.52 -8.98 5.99
C ASN A 89 7.84 -8.62 4.54
N PHE A 90 7.00 -7.80 3.88
CA PHE A 90 7.20 -7.41 2.49
C PHE A 90 7.26 -5.89 2.33
N PRO A 91 8.06 -5.38 1.39
CA PRO A 91 7.95 -4.00 0.95
C PRO A 91 6.70 -3.80 0.11
N VAL A 92 5.80 -2.94 0.57
CA VAL A 92 4.56 -2.61 -0.15
C VAL A 92 4.57 -1.14 -0.53
N ILE A 93 4.50 -0.88 -1.85
CA ILE A 93 4.22 0.45 -2.38
C ILE A 93 2.71 0.57 -2.60
N SER A 94 2.04 1.32 -1.74
CA SER A 94 0.60 1.59 -1.81
C SER A 94 0.35 3.00 -2.33
N LEU A 95 -0.42 3.11 -3.41
CA LEU A 95 -0.77 4.38 -4.04
C LEU A 95 -2.28 4.52 -4.18
N SER A 96 -2.80 5.64 -3.69
CA SER A 96 -4.21 6.00 -3.83
C SER A 96 -4.36 7.29 -4.63
N PHE A 97 -4.99 7.17 -5.81
CA PHE A 97 -5.35 8.33 -6.62
C PHE A 97 -6.68 8.97 -6.17
N ALA A 98 -7.30 8.49 -5.09
CA ALA A 98 -8.58 9.02 -4.62
C ALA A 98 -8.52 10.49 -4.20
N GLY A 99 -7.33 10.99 -3.86
CA GLY A 99 -7.08 12.41 -3.54
C GLY A 99 -6.81 13.29 -4.77
N VAL A 100 -6.59 12.72 -5.95
CA VAL A 100 -6.35 13.49 -7.18
C VAL A 100 -7.69 13.91 -7.77
N LYS A 101 -8.20 15.06 -7.34
CA LYS A 101 -9.53 15.60 -7.68
C LYS A 101 -9.46 17.12 -7.85
N GLU A 102 -10.47 17.66 -8.53
CA GLU A 102 -10.71 19.12 -8.63
C GLU A 102 -9.55 19.93 -9.25
N THR A 103 -8.79 19.32 -10.16
CA THR A 103 -7.67 19.97 -10.84
C THR A 103 -8.17 20.83 -12.00
N LYS A 104 -7.58 22.01 -12.20
CA LYS A 104 -7.97 22.96 -13.25
C LYS A 104 -7.60 22.47 -14.65
N ASP A 105 -6.47 21.78 -14.75
CA ASP A 105 -5.94 21.26 -16.02
C ASP A 105 -5.10 19.99 -15.81
N PHE A 106 -4.59 19.45 -16.92
CA PHE A 106 -3.73 18.27 -16.92
C PHE A 106 -2.41 18.50 -16.16
N GLY A 107 -1.85 19.70 -16.22
CA GLY A 107 -0.59 20.03 -15.57
C GLY A 107 -0.71 19.96 -14.05
N GLU A 108 -1.81 20.48 -13.49
CA GLU A 108 -2.09 20.39 -12.06
C GLU A 108 -2.34 18.94 -11.62
N MET A 109 -3.13 18.17 -12.39
CA MET A 109 -3.32 16.73 -12.14
C MET A 109 -2.00 15.97 -12.13
N ARG A 110 -1.13 16.24 -13.10
CA ARG A 110 0.20 15.65 -13.18
C ARG A 110 1.04 15.99 -11.95
N LYS A 111 1.03 17.24 -11.48
CA LYS A 111 1.75 17.63 -10.25
C LYS A 111 1.24 16.87 -9.03
N MET A 112 -0.08 16.66 -8.92
CA MET A 112 -0.64 15.86 -7.82
C MET A 112 -0.20 14.40 -7.88
N ILE A 113 -0.15 13.79 -9.07
CA ILE A 113 0.37 12.42 -9.24
C ILE A 113 1.86 12.37 -8.88
N CYS A 114 2.67 13.33 -9.34
CA CYS A 114 4.09 13.42 -9.01
C CYS A 114 4.30 13.58 -7.50
N ARG A 115 3.43 14.36 -6.83
CA ARG A 115 3.43 14.48 -5.37
C ARG A 115 3.18 13.13 -4.69
N LEU A 116 2.21 12.33 -5.13
CA LEU A 116 1.94 11.01 -4.54
C LEU A 116 3.16 10.07 -4.66
N ILE A 117 3.85 10.11 -5.80
CA ILE A 117 5.09 9.35 -6.02
C ILE A 117 6.19 9.87 -5.09
N TYR A 118 6.38 11.18 -5.03
CA TYR A 118 7.37 11.82 -4.16
C TYR A 118 7.15 11.49 -2.67
N GLU A 119 5.90 11.41 -2.23
CA GLU A 119 5.56 10.99 -0.86
C GLU A 119 6.00 9.54 -0.56
N GLN A 120 6.00 8.64 -1.56
CA GLN A 120 6.61 7.31 -1.39
C GLN A 120 8.12 7.40 -1.19
N TYR A 121 8.82 8.21 -2.00
CA TYR A 121 10.27 8.40 -1.84
C TYR A 121 10.63 8.95 -0.45
N ASN A 122 9.84 9.90 0.06
CA ASN A 122 10.02 10.43 1.40
C ASN A 122 9.84 9.37 2.50
N LYS A 123 8.85 8.47 2.35
CA LYS A 123 8.65 7.34 3.28
C LYS A 123 9.89 6.45 3.34
N TYR A 124 10.56 6.26 2.20
CA TYR A 124 11.74 5.42 2.06
C TYR A 124 13.08 6.19 2.07
N ASN A 125 13.09 7.41 2.60
CA ASN A 125 14.29 8.25 2.62
C ASN A 125 15.47 7.63 3.40
N PHE A 126 15.20 6.65 4.28
CA PHE A 126 16.23 5.91 5.00
C PHE A 126 17.13 5.07 4.05
N LEU A 127 16.66 4.70 2.86
CA LEU A 127 17.44 3.95 1.87
C LEU A 127 18.69 4.72 1.43
N LEU A 128 18.65 6.05 1.41
CA LEU A 128 19.83 6.89 1.11
C LEU A 128 20.96 6.76 2.13
N LYS A 129 20.64 6.30 3.35
CA LYS A 129 21.60 6.09 4.43
C LYS A 129 22.15 4.68 4.46
N ALA A 130 21.58 3.76 3.67
CA ALA A 130 22.04 2.38 3.61
C ALA A 130 23.36 2.29 2.84
N GLU A 131 24.40 1.81 3.51
CA GLU A 131 25.73 1.67 2.93
C GLU A 131 25.73 0.61 1.81
N GLY A 132 26.30 0.95 0.66
CA GLY A 132 26.40 0.05 -0.49
C GLY A 132 25.10 -0.20 -1.26
N LEU A 133 23.97 0.40 -0.86
CA LEU A 133 22.69 0.22 -1.56
C LEU A 133 22.60 1.00 -2.88
N MET A 134 23.18 2.19 -2.94
CA MET A 134 23.11 3.09 -4.10
C MET A 134 24.46 3.73 -4.42
N GLU A 135 24.79 3.79 -5.69
CA GLU A 135 25.86 4.64 -6.22
C GLU A 135 25.45 6.12 -6.21
N GLU A 136 26.42 7.04 -6.31
CA GLU A 136 26.15 8.49 -6.28
C GLU A 136 25.16 8.93 -7.38
N LYS A 137 25.25 8.35 -8.58
CA LYS A 137 24.29 8.65 -9.67
C LYS A 137 22.87 8.18 -9.36
N GLU A 138 22.71 7.08 -8.63
CA GLU A 138 21.40 6.58 -8.22
C GLU A 138 20.80 7.48 -7.13
N LYS A 139 21.64 8.00 -6.22
CA LYS A 139 21.22 9.02 -5.24
C LYS A 139 20.78 10.31 -5.93
N GLU A 140 21.50 10.76 -6.96
CA GLU A 140 21.09 11.93 -7.77
C GLU A 140 19.71 11.73 -8.40
N LEU A 141 19.45 10.55 -8.98
CA LEU A 141 18.14 10.20 -9.52
C LEU A 141 17.06 10.12 -8.44
N PHE A 142 17.39 9.59 -7.25
CA PHE A 142 16.47 9.56 -6.12
C PHE A 142 16.07 10.99 -5.71
N TYR A 143 17.02 11.92 -5.61
CA TYR A 143 16.75 13.33 -5.32
C TYR A 143 16.03 14.07 -6.45
N ALA A 144 16.13 13.59 -7.70
CA ALA A 144 15.41 14.17 -8.83
C ALA A 144 13.89 13.94 -8.76
N VAL A 145 13.43 12.96 -7.98
CA VAL A 145 12.00 12.72 -7.77
C VAL A 145 11.41 13.84 -6.91
N SER A 146 10.48 14.57 -7.50
CA SER A 146 9.82 15.72 -6.87
C SER A 146 8.45 15.96 -7.50
N TRP A 147 7.66 16.86 -6.92
CA TRP A 147 6.35 17.27 -7.45
C TRP A 147 6.40 17.96 -8.83
N GLU A 148 7.58 18.44 -9.26
CA GLU A 148 7.82 19.15 -10.53
C GLU A 148 8.81 18.40 -11.42
N MET A 149 9.13 17.14 -11.07
CA MET A 149 10.03 16.30 -11.87
C MET A 149 9.55 16.18 -13.31
N PRO A 150 10.44 16.02 -14.31
CA PRO A 150 10.07 15.81 -15.70
C PRO A 150 9.49 14.40 -15.96
N ASP A 151 8.81 14.21 -17.10
CA ASP A 151 8.04 12.99 -17.40
C ASP A 151 8.87 11.71 -17.41
N HIS A 152 10.10 11.77 -17.92
CA HIS A 152 10.98 10.60 -17.96
C HIS A 152 11.38 10.13 -16.54
N ILE A 153 11.54 11.04 -15.57
CA ILE A 153 11.79 10.69 -14.17
C ILE A 153 10.52 10.09 -13.56
N ALA A 154 9.37 10.74 -13.77
CA ALA A 154 8.10 10.23 -13.26
C ALA A 154 7.81 8.80 -13.77
N ALA A 155 8.03 8.53 -15.06
CA ALA A 155 7.78 7.24 -15.69
C ALA A 155 8.63 6.09 -15.11
N MET A 156 9.85 6.36 -14.65
CA MET A 156 10.75 5.34 -14.11
C MET A 156 10.78 5.29 -12.58
N SER A 157 10.27 6.32 -11.89
CA SER A 157 10.35 6.49 -10.44
C SER A 157 9.90 5.25 -9.65
N LEU A 158 8.67 4.76 -9.85
CA LEU A 158 8.18 3.61 -9.09
C LEU A 158 9.00 2.34 -9.35
N ASN A 159 9.52 2.16 -10.57
CA ASN A 159 10.42 1.04 -10.86
C ASN A 159 11.75 1.19 -10.11
N MET A 160 12.33 2.39 -10.11
CA MET A 160 13.55 2.67 -9.36
C MET A 160 13.36 2.43 -7.87
N LEU A 161 12.29 2.96 -7.27
CA LEU A 161 11.98 2.72 -5.86
C LEU A 161 11.81 1.23 -5.57
N SER A 162 11.09 0.49 -6.43
CA SER A 162 10.86 -0.94 -6.23
C SER A 162 12.14 -1.80 -6.28
N ARG A 163 13.22 -1.31 -6.89
CA ARG A 163 14.52 -2.02 -6.93
C ARG A 163 15.35 -1.83 -5.67
N LEU A 164 15.03 -0.81 -4.88
CA LEU A 164 15.75 -0.47 -3.65
C LEU A 164 15.11 -1.11 -2.40
N LEU A 165 13.94 -1.72 -2.56
CA LEU A 165 13.15 -2.37 -1.52
C LEU A 165 13.29 -3.89 -1.61
#